data_AF-A0A9D3V623-F1
#
_entry.id   AF-A0A9D3V623-F1
#
_cell.length_a   1.000
_cell.length_b   1.000
_cell.length_c   1.000
_cell.angle_alpha   90.00
_cell.angle_beta   90.00
_cell.angle_gamma   90.00
#
_symmetry.space_group_name_H-M   'P 1'
#
loop_
_entity.id
_entity.type
_entity.pdbx_description
1 polymer ?
#
loop_
_entity_poly.entity_id
_entity_poly.type
_entity_poly.pdbx_seq_one_letter_code
_entity_poly.pdbx_strand_id
1 'polypeptide(L)'
;MFKDGKEFKDAICRHSKERRRELEVVKKNEPHKIGVKCITVAKCPWKIFVSYSKKVRCLQVKCFQEEDSCYASFKNKMVNVQAIANHFEETIRVHPKMKLKEIQRRVLLS
;
A
#
# COMPACT_ATOMS: atom_id res chain seq x y z
N MET A 1 7.74 -3.77 12.77
CA MET A 1 6.52 -3.97 13.59
C MET A 1 5.60 -2.79 13.33
N PHE A 2 4.29 -2.97 13.42
CA PHE A 2 3.31 -1.90 13.16
C PHE A 2 2.40 -1.74 14.37
N LYS A 3 2.11 -0.51 14.79
CA LYS A 3 1.22 -0.17 15.90
C LYS A 3 -0.19 -0.72 15.65
N ASP A 4 -0.69 -0.51 14.43
CA ASP A 4 -2.04 -0.90 14.03
C ASP A 4 -2.10 -1.26 12.52
N GLY A 5 -3.30 -1.65 12.09
CA GLY A 5 -3.56 -2.03 10.70
C GLY A 5 -3.50 -0.87 9.71
N LYS A 6 -3.63 0.38 10.16
CA LYS A 6 -3.50 1.57 9.32
C LYS A 6 -2.03 1.78 8.97
N GLU A 7 -1.14 1.78 9.97
CA GLU A 7 0.30 1.91 9.74
C GLU A 7 0.83 0.79 8.83
N PHE A 8 0.34 -0.44 9.02
CA PHE A 8 0.66 -1.55 8.11
C PHE A 8 0.19 -1.28 6.68
N LYS A 9 -1.07 -0.89 6.48
CA LYS A 9 -1.62 -0.59 5.14
C LYS A 9 -0.89 0.58 4.47
N ASP A 10 -0.48 1.59 5.22
CA ASP A 10 0.29 2.73 4.71
C ASP A 10 1.69 2.28 4.24
N ALA A 11 2.35 1.43 5.01
CA ALA A 11 3.64 0.84 4.61
C ALA A 11 3.51 -0.03 3.35
N ILE A 12 2.45 -0.83 3.24
CA ILE A 12 2.14 -1.63 2.05
C ILE A 12 1.84 -0.74 0.85
N CYS A 13 1.08 0.35 1.02
CA CYS A 13 0.79 1.31 -0.04
C CYS A 13 2.09 1.94 -0.58
N ARG A 14 2.99 2.35 0.31
CA ARG A 14 4.31 2.89 -0.07
C ARG A 14 5.13 1.87 -0.87
N HIS A 15 5.25 0.65 -0.34
CA HIS A 15 5.98 -0.43 -1.01
C HIS A 15 5.41 -0.72 -2.41
N SER A 16 4.09 -0.75 -2.51
CA SER A 16 3.36 -0.99 -3.76
C SER A 16 3.62 0.11 -4.81
N LYS A 17 3.72 1.38 -4.39
CA LYS A 17 4.09 2.52 -5.25
C LYS A 17 5.54 2.41 -5.73
N GLU A 18 6.49 2.24 -4.80
CA GLU A 18 7.93 2.17 -5.10
C GLU A 18 8.28 1.01 -6.03
N ARG A 19 7.71 -0.18 -5.78
CA ARG A 19 7.95 -1.37 -6.60
C ARG A 19 7.06 -1.45 -7.84
N ARG A 20 6.12 -0.51 -8.00
CA ARG A 20 5.10 -0.50 -9.07
C ARG A 20 4.39 -1.85 -9.19
N ARG A 21 3.88 -2.36 -8.06
CA ARG A 21 3.19 -3.65 -7.99
C ARG A 21 1.73 -3.45 -7.61
N GLU A 22 0.85 -4.19 -8.28
CA GLU A 22 -0.53 -4.34 -7.82
C GLU A 22 -0.57 -5.32 -6.65
N LEU A 23 -0.90 -4.81 -5.46
CA LEU A 23 -1.09 -5.61 -4.25
C LEU A 23 -2.56 -5.63 -3.86
N GLU A 24 -2.98 -6.72 -3.23
CA GLU A 24 -4.34 -6.90 -2.75
C GLU A 24 -4.34 -7.41 -1.31
N VAL A 25 -5.19 -6.82 -0.48
CA VAL A 25 -5.45 -7.33 0.87
C VAL A 25 -6.24 -8.63 0.74
N VAL A 26 -5.66 -9.72 1.24
CA VAL A 26 -6.31 -11.02 1.31
C VAL A 26 -7.40 -10.94 2.38
N LYS A 27 -8.66 -11.06 1.97
CA LYS A 27 -9.77 -11.24 2.90
C LYS A 27 -9.57 -12.57 3.63
N LYS A 28 -9.23 -12.51 4.91
CA LYS A 28 -9.23 -13.68 5.80
C LYS A 28 -10.36 -13.51 6.81
N ASN A 29 -10.99 -14.62 7.19
CA ASN A 29 -12.02 -14.66 8.24
C ASN A 29 -11.44 -14.46 9.66
N GLU A 30 -10.22 -13.96 9.79
CA GLU A 30 -9.51 -13.83 11.06
C GLU A 30 -9.35 -12.34 11.42
N PRO A 31 -10.08 -11.82 12.42
CA PRO A 31 -10.18 -10.37 12.68
C PRO A 31 -8.85 -9.71 13.09
N HIS A 32 -7.86 -10.50 13.53
CA HIS A 32 -6.57 -10.01 14.00
C HIS A 32 -5.41 -10.27 13.04
N LYS A 33 -5.71 -10.69 11.81
CA LYS A 33 -4.69 -10.96 10.79
C LYS A 33 -4.95 -10.16 9.53
N ILE A 34 -3.91 -9.53 9.01
CA ILE A 34 -3.96 -8.82 7.74
C ILE A 34 -2.95 -9.50 6.82
N GLY A 35 -3.46 -10.05 5.72
CA GLY A 35 -2.63 -10.62 4.65
C GLY A 35 -2.63 -9.72 3.44
N VAL A 36 -1.49 -9.61 2.77
CA VAL A 36 -1.37 -8.92 1.48
C VAL A 36 -0.60 -9.83 0.54
N LYS A 37 -1.06 -9.92 -0.70
CA LYS A 37 -0.39 -10.65 -1.77
C LYS A 37 -0.21 -9.75 -2.98
N CYS A 38 0.80 -10.03 -3.78
CA CYS A 38 0.94 -9.43 -5.10
C CYS A 38 -0.02 -10.14 -6.07
N ILE A 39 -0.75 -9.35 -6.85
CA ILE A 39 -1.66 -9.83 -7.90
C ILE A 39 -1.26 -9.33 -9.29
N THR A 40 -0.07 -8.72 -9.40
CA THR A 40 0.46 -8.20 -10.68
C THR A 40 0.54 -9.30 -11.74
N VAL A 41 0.92 -10.52 -11.33
CA VAL A 41 0.85 -11.74 -12.15
C VAL A 41 0.18 -12.85 -11.34
N ALA A 42 -0.52 -13.78 -12.01
CA ALA A 42 -1.41 -14.77 -11.37
C ALA A 42 -0.74 -15.67 -10.32
N LYS A 43 0.60 -15.84 -10.37
CA LYS A 43 1.37 -16.71 -9.47
C LYS A 43 2.57 -16.00 -8.84
N CYS A 44 2.45 -14.70 -8.55
CA CYS A 44 3.51 -14.01 -7.83
C CYS A 44 3.72 -14.64 -6.44
N PRO A 45 4.95 -15.01 -6.05
CA PRO A 45 5.21 -15.55 -4.72
C PRO A 45 5.11 -14.50 -3.62
N TRP A 46 5.26 -13.21 -3.97
CA TRP A 46 5.30 -12.11 -3.02
C TRP A 46 4.03 -12.03 -2.18
N LYS A 47 4.20 -12.18 -0.87
CA LYS A 47 3.13 -12.09 0.12
C LYS A 47 3.68 -11.73 1.49
N ILE A 48 2.85 -11.05 2.28
CA ILE A 48 3.16 -10.69 3.65
C ILE A 48 1.94 -10.86 4.53
N PHE A 49 2.16 -11.36 5.73
CA PHE A 49 1.13 -11.57 6.74
C PHE A 49 1.56 -10.96 8.05
N VAL A 50 0.67 -10.16 8.63
CA VAL A 50 0.81 -9.63 9.99
C VAL A 50 -0.31 -10.14 10.88
N SER A 51 -0.01 -10.32 12.16
CA SER A 51 -1.00 -10.66 13.20
C SER A 51 -0.79 -9.81 14.44
N TYR A 52 -1.87 -9.47 15.13
CA TYR A 52 -1.78 -8.77 16.41
C TYR A 52 -1.23 -9.68 17.50
N SER A 53 -0.20 -9.20 18.21
CA SER A 53 0.38 -9.89 19.35
C SER A 53 0.02 -9.15 20.64
N LYS A 54 -0.78 -9.79 21.50
CA LYS A 54 -1.18 -9.22 22.80
C LYS A 54 0.01 -8.94 23.72
N LYS A 55 1.08 -9.74 23.62
CA LYS A 55 2.29 -9.60 24.44
C LYS A 55 3.03 -8.28 24.19
N VAL A 56 3.18 -7.91 22.92
CA VAL A 56 3.89 -6.68 22.51
C VAL A 56 2.94 -5.54 22.11
N ARG A 57 1.63 -5.78 22.19
CA ARG A 57 0.54 -4.84 21.87
C ARG A 57 0.64 -4.20 20.48
N CYS A 58 1.14 -4.95 19.49
CA CYS A 58 1.33 -4.45 18.12
C CYS A 58 1.12 -5.56 17.06
N LEU A 59 0.98 -5.16 15.80
CA LEU A 59 1.01 -6.05 14.64
C LEU A 59 2.45 -6.48 14.33
N GLN A 60 2.67 -7.79 14.30
CA GLN A 60 3.95 -8.40 13.96
C GLN A 60 3.85 -9.13 12.63
N VAL A 61 4.89 -9.01 11.81
CA VAL A 61 5.06 -9.84 10.61
C VAL A 61 5.27 -11.28 11.06
N LYS A 62 4.46 -12.19 10.53
CA LYS A 62 4.55 -13.64 10.79
C LYS A 62 5.10 -14.41 9.60
N CYS A 63 4.89 -13.89 8.40
CA CYS A 63 5.42 -14.46 7.17
C CYS A 63 5.65 -13.31 6.19
N PHE A 64 6.80 -13.32 5.56
CA PHE A 64 7.15 -12.42 4.47
C PHE A 64 7.90 -13.25 3.43
N GLN A 65 7.35 -13.32 2.23
CA GLN A 65 7.99 -13.90 1.06
C GLN A 65 8.36 -12.74 0.14
N GLU A 66 9.66 -12.47 0.03
CA GLU A 66 10.18 -11.32 -0.73
C GLU A 66 10.34 -11.59 -2.22
N GLU A 67 10.52 -12.85 -2.61
CA GLU A 67 10.71 -13.25 -4.00
C GLU A 67 9.57 -12.73 -4.89
N ASP A 68 9.94 -12.06 -5.98
CA ASP A 68 9.02 -11.62 -7.00
C ASP A 68 9.58 -11.85 -8.41
N SER A 69 8.67 -12.07 -9.36
CA SER A 69 8.97 -12.28 -10.79
C SER A 69 8.19 -11.32 -11.69
N CYS A 70 7.64 -10.26 -11.09
CA CYS A 70 6.71 -9.36 -11.77
C CYS A 70 7.45 -8.30 -12.60
N TYR A 71 6.77 -7.77 -13.61
CA TYR A 71 7.10 -6.49 -14.27
C TYR A 71 6.31 -5.33 -13.64
N ALA A 72 6.73 -4.09 -13.88
CA ALA A 72 6.05 -2.92 -13.34
C ALA A 72 4.59 -2.85 -13.84
N SER A 73 3.64 -2.68 -12.93
CA SER A 73 2.22 -2.48 -13.22
C SER A 73 1.83 -1.02 -13.00
N PHE A 74 1.05 -0.49 -13.93
CA PHE A 74 0.40 0.82 -13.81
C PHE A 74 -0.98 0.73 -13.13
N LYS A 75 -1.48 -0.49 -12.88
CA LYS A 75 -2.69 -0.73 -12.09
C LYS A 75 -2.27 -0.97 -10.65
N ASN A 76 -2.81 -0.18 -9.72
CA ASN A 76 -2.49 -0.32 -8.31
C ASN A 76 -3.70 -0.06 -7.41
N LYS A 77 -4.35 -1.13 -6.96
CA LYS A 77 -5.50 -1.05 -6.03
C LYS A 77 -5.15 -0.47 -4.65
N MET A 78 -3.87 -0.43 -4.26
CA MET A 78 -3.44 0.19 -3.00
C MET A 78 -3.41 1.71 -3.08
N VAL A 79 -3.38 2.28 -4.29
CA VAL A 79 -3.41 3.74 -4.52
C VAL A 79 -4.85 4.17 -4.77
N ASN A 80 -5.60 4.31 -3.68
CA ASN A 80 -6.97 4.82 -3.72
C ASN A 80 -7.01 6.36 -3.67
N VAL A 81 -8.20 6.94 -3.86
CA VAL A 81 -8.41 8.41 -3.85
C VAL A 81 -7.86 9.03 -2.57
N GLN A 82 -8.04 8.39 -1.41
CA GLN A 82 -7.51 8.88 -0.14
C GLN A 82 -5.98 8.89 -0.12
N ALA A 83 -5.33 7.86 -0.66
CA ALA A 83 -3.87 7.77 -0.74
C ALA A 83 -3.28 8.82 -1.70
N ILE A 84 -4.03 9.21 -2.73
CA ILE A 84 -3.66 10.32 -3.63
C ILE A 84 -3.85 11.65 -2.89
N ALA A 85 -5.00 11.86 -2.26
CA ALA A 85 -5.30 13.07 -1.50
C ALA A 85 -4.26 13.33 -0.41
N ASN A 86 -3.93 12.32 0.41
CA ASN A 86 -2.92 12.43 1.46
C ASN A 86 -1.52 12.76 0.91
N HIS A 87 -1.17 12.26 -0.27
CA HIS A 87 0.13 12.53 -0.88
C HIS A 87 0.25 13.97 -1.38
N PHE A 88 -0.83 14.52 -1.93
CA PHE A 88 -0.87 15.87 -2.50
C PHE A 88 -1.42 16.93 -1.54
N GLU A 89 -1.86 16.56 -0.34
CA GLU A 89 -2.51 17.47 0.62
C GLU A 89 -1.66 18.70 0.91
N GLU A 90 -0.40 18.50 1.29
CA GLU A 90 0.54 19.58 1.59
C GLU A 90 0.79 20.45 0.35
N THR A 91 0.96 19.82 -0.82
CA THR A 91 1.15 20.55 -2.09
C THR A 91 -0.04 21.46 -2.40
N ILE A 92 -1.27 20.98 -2.20
CA ILE A 92 -2.50 21.75 -2.43
C ILE A 92 -2.61 22.87 -1.39
N ARG A 93 -2.28 22.59 -0.12
CA ARG A 93 -2.34 23.56 0.97
C ARG A 93 -1.41 24.75 0.75
N VAL A 94 -0.18 24.49 0.28
CA VAL A 94 0.84 25.52 0.06
C VAL A 94 0.57 26.28 -1.26
N HIS A 95 -0.14 25.67 -2.21
CA HIS A 95 -0.46 26.24 -3.52
C HIS A 95 -1.96 26.25 -3.82
N PRO A 96 -2.78 27.05 -3.10
CA PRO A 96 -4.24 27.03 -3.24
C PRO A 96 -4.73 27.48 -4.62
N LYS A 97 -3.91 28.19 -5.40
CA LYS A 97 -4.22 28.63 -6.78
C LYS A 97 -3.74 27.65 -7.85
N MET A 98 -3.21 26.48 -7.47
CA MET A 98 -2.76 25.47 -8.43
C MET A 98 -3.93 25.03 -9.31
N LYS A 99 -3.73 25.10 -10.64
CA LYS A 99 -4.75 24.69 -11.60
C LYS A 99 -4.94 23.17 -11.53
N LEU A 100 -6.17 22.71 -11.73
CA LEU A 100 -6.51 21.28 -11.74
C LEU A 100 -5.63 20.47 -12.72
N LYS A 101 -5.36 21.02 -13.91
CA LYS A 101 -4.48 20.39 -14.91
C LYS A 101 -3.08 20.10 -14.38
N GLU A 102 -2.57 20.95 -13.48
CA GLU A 102 -1.24 20.79 -12.91
C GLU A 102 -1.22 19.73 -11.81
N ILE A 103 -2.27 19.66 -10.99
CA ILE A 103 -2.47 18.57 -10.03
C ILE A 103 -2.53 17.22 -10.77
N GLN A 104 -3.33 17.13 -11.83
CA GLN A 104 -3.42 15.93 -12.68
C GLN A 104 -2.06 15.52 -13.24
N ARG A 105 -1.28 16.49 -13.74
CA ARG A 105 0.05 16.22 -14.30
C ARG A 105 1.00 15.67 -13.24
N ARG A 106 0.95 16.19 -12.01
CA ARG A 106 1.76 15.69 -10.89
C ARG A 106 1.37 14.28 -10.46
N VAL A 107 0.07 13.96 -10.43
CA VAL A 107 -0.45 12.61 -10.12
C VAL A 107 -0.03 11.57 -11.16
N LEU A 108 0.06 11.95 -12.44
CA LEU A 108 0.45 11.04 -13.51
C LEU A 108 1.95 10.75 -13.59
N LEU A 109 2.78 11.64 -13.02
CA LEU A 109 4.25 11.55 -13.06
C LEU A 109 4.86 10.96 -11.78
N SER A 110 4.09 10.88 -10.69
CA SER A 110 4.45 10.28 -9.41
C SER A 110 4.28 8.77 -9.40
#